data_AF-A0A7G1ISE8-F1
#
_entry.id   AF-A0A7G1ISE8-F1
#
_cell.length_a   1.000
_cell.length_b   1.000
_cell.length_c   1.000
_cell.angle_alpha   90.00
_cell.angle_beta   90.00
_cell.angle_gamma   90.00
#
_symmetry.space_group_name_H-M   'P 1'
#
loop_
_entity.id
_entity.type
_entity.pdbx_description
1 polymer ?
#
loop_
_entity_poly.entity_id
_entity_poly.type
_entity_poly.pdbx_seq_one_letter_code
_entity_poly.pdbx_strand_id
1 'polypeptide(L)'
;MFSEQRRREEQALLAQDYALERAEEKGLERGIEQGLERGKVEGSLSMLVNLVRQGLLTPEVASEQLGMTVAEFEELLKDHHK
;
A
#
# COMPACT_ATOMS: atom_id res chain seq x y z
N MET A 1 41.79 18.03 26.60
CA MET A 1 41.62 17.93 25.13
C MET A 1 40.96 16.63 24.69
N PHE A 2 41.35 15.44 25.20
CA PHE A 2 40.75 14.15 24.80
C PHE A 2 39.26 13.94 25.18
N SER A 3 38.73 14.62 26.19
CA SER A 3 37.36 14.41 26.70
C SER A 3 36.24 15.10 25.91
N GLU A 4 36.54 16.15 25.15
CA GLU A 4 35.54 16.82 24.29
C GLU A 4 35.38 16.12 22.95
N GLN A 5 36.48 15.64 22.38
CA GLN A 5 36.48 14.87 21.13
C GLN A 5 35.66 13.57 21.29
N ARG A 6 35.90 12.83 22.39
CA ARG A 6 35.15 11.61 22.71
C ARG A 6 33.65 11.86 22.89
N ARG A 7 33.27 12.94 23.59
CA ARG A 7 31.86 13.33 23.72
C ARG A 7 31.21 13.66 22.38
N ARG A 8 31.93 14.32 21.47
CA ARG A 8 31.42 14.63 20.12
C ARG A 8 31.26 13.37 19.27
N GLU A 9 32.21 12.45 19.34
CA GLU A 9 32.13 11.15 18.66
C GLU A 9 30.94 10.33 19.17
N GLU A 10 30.76 10.25 20.48
CA GLU A 10 29.61 9.59 21.10
C GLU A 10 28.28 10.25 20.69
N GLN A 11 28.21 11.58 20.66
CA GLN A 11 27.01 12.30 20.20
C GLN A 11 26.71 12.08 18.71
N ALA A 12 27.75 12.02 17.86
CA ALA A 12 27.58 11.76 16.44
C ALA A 12 27.08 10.34 16.17
N LEU A 13 27.59 9.35 16.93
CA LEU A 13 27.11 7.97 16.87
C LEU A 13 25.64 7.88 17.30
N LEU A 14 25.26 8.49 18.42
CA LEU A 14 23.87 8.51 18.88
C LEU A 14 22.93 9.19 17.88
N ALA A 15 23.36 10.30 17.26
CA ALA A 15 22.58 10.98 16.24
C ALA A 15 22.42 10.13 14.97
N GLN A 16 23.46 9.38 14.59
CA GLN A 16 23.41 8.43 13.48
C GLN A 16 22.43 7.28 13.78
N ASP A 17 22.55 6.65 14.95
CA ASP A 17 21.66 5.56 15.37
C ASP A 17 20.20 6.02 15.38
N TYR A 18 19.95 7.20 15.96
CA TYR A 18 18.61 7.79 15.97
C TYR A 18 18.08 8.10 14.57
N ALA A 19 18.93 8.57 13.65
CA ALA A 19 18.54 8.83 12.27
C ALA A 19 18.21 7.52 11.51
N LEU A 20 18.96 6.45 11.78
CA LEU A 20 18.72 5.12 11.20
C LEU A 20 17.41 4.54 11.72
N GLU A 21 17.21 4.51 13.04
CA GLU A 21 15.97 4.04 13.67
C GLU A 21 14.75 4.80 13.11
N ARG A 22 14.85 6.14 13.00
CA ARG A 22 13.79 6.95 12.39
C ARG A 22 13.55 6.66 10.92
N ALA A 23 14.57 6.33 10.16
CA ALA A 23 14.42 5.98 8.75
C ALA A 23 13.73 4.62 8.60
N GLU A 24 14.09 3.64 9.43
CA GLU A 24 13.48 2.31 9.45
C GLU A 24 12.00 2.39 9.88
N GLU A 25 11.68 3.09 10.96
CA GLU A 25 10.30 3.31 11.41
C GLU A 25 9.44 3.91 10.30
N LYS A 26 9.90 5.00 9.69
CA LYS A 26 9.15 5.68 8.62
C LYS A 26 9.03 4.82 7.36
N GLY A 27 10.08 4.07 7.03
CA GLY A 27 10.07 3.16 5.89
C GLY A 27 9.05 2.04 6.09
N LEU A 28 9.02 1.45 7.28
CA LEU A 28 8.08 0.40 7.65
C LEU A 28 6.64 0.92 7.68
N GLU A 29 6.40 2.06 8.33
CA GLU A 29 5.07 2.68 8.41
C GLU A 29 4.49 2.94 7.02
N ARG A 30 5.28 3.57 6.13
CA ARG A 30 4.87 3.82 4.74
C ARG A 30 4.65 2.53 3.96
N GLY A 31 5.49 1.52 4.16
CA GLY A 31 5.35 0.24 3.50
C GLY A 31 4.06 -0.48 3.89
N ILE A 32 3.72 -0.45 5.18
CA ILE A 32 2.48 -1.04 5.71
C ILE A 32 1.26 -0.26 5.20
N GLU A 33 1.29 1.07 5.26
CA GLU A 33 0.18 1.91 4.79
C GLU A 33 -0.10 1.67 3.30
N GLN A 34 0.93 1.73 2.46
CA GLN A 34 0.79 1.48 1.02
C GLN A 34 0.34 0.05 0.73
N GLY A 35 0.88 -0.94 1.45
CA GLY A 35 0.48 -2.33 1.30
C GLY A 35 -0.98 -2.55 1.67
N LEU A 36 -1.45 -1.91 2.75
CA LEU A 36 -2.83 -2.01 3.21
C LEU A 36 -3.80 -1.30 2.25
N GLU A 37 -3.45 -0.11 1.76
CA GLU A 37 -4.26 0.60 0.75
C GLU A 37 -4.38 -0.21 -0.53
N ARG A 38 -3.25 -0.70 -1.07
CA ARG A 38 -3.25 -1.56 -2.27
C ARG A 38 -4.07 -2.83 -2.05
N GLY A 39 -3.87 -3.52 -0.94
CA GLY A 39 -4.60 -4.74 -0.61
C GLY A 39 -6.11 -4.52 -0.49
N LYS A 40 -6.56 -3.38 0.06
CA LYS A 40 -7.98 -3.03 0.12
C LYS A 40 -8.58 -2.80 -1.27
N VAL A 41 -7.87 -2.06 -2.13
CA VAL A 41 -8.33 -1.78 -3.50
C VAL A 41 -8.37 -3.07 -4.33
N GLU A 42 -7.27 -3.83 -4.34
CA GLU A 42 -7.16 -5.10 -5.08
C GLU A 42 -8.18 -6.15 -4.59
N GLY A 43 -8.39 -6.22 -3.27
CA GLY A 43 -9.37 -7.12 -2.67
C GLY A 43 -10.81 -6.75 -3.03
N SER A 44 -11.15 -5.46 -2.99
CA SER A 44 -12.48 -4.97 -3.36
C SER A 44 -12.76 -5.19 -4.84
N LEU A 45 -11.77 -4.93 -5.69
CA LEU A 45 -11.84 -5.21 -7.13
C LEU A 45 -12.09 -6.70 -7.39
N SER A 46 -11.26 -7.56 -6.78
CA SER A 46 -11.37 -9.02 -6.96
C SER A 46 -12.72 -9.55 -6.48
N MET A 47 -13.24 -9.03 -5.37
CA MET A 47 -14.55 -9.41 -4.84
C MET A 47 -15.66 -9.06 -5.84
N LEU A 48 -15.69 -7.83 -6.36
CA LEU A 48 -16.73 -7.38 -7.30
C LEU A 48 -16.67 -8.12 -8.64
N VAL A 49 -15.47 -8.36 -9.19
CA VAL A 49 -15.27 -9.18 -10.38
C VAL A 49 -15.84 -10.59 -10.18
N ASN A 50 -15.57 -11.22 -9.03
CA ASN A 50 -16.07 -12.55 -8.72
C ASN A 50 -17.60 -12.60 -8.61
N LEU A 51 -18.21 -11.60 -7.96
CA LEU A 51 -19.66 -11.52 -7.83
C LEU A 51 -20.36 -11.36 -9.19
N VAL A 52 -19.80 -10.54 -10.09
CA VAL A 52 -20.34 -10.38 -11.45
C VAL A 52 -20.20 -11.68 -12.26
N ARG A 53 -19.05 -12.36 -12.16
CA ARG A 53 -18.84 -13.66 -12.84
C ARG A 53 -19.76 -14.76 -12.34
N GLN A 54 -20.13 -14.73 -11.07
CA GLN A 54 -21.10 -15.65 -10.47
C GLN A 54 -22.55 -15.28 -10.81
N GLY A 55 -22.78 -14.17 -11.53
CA GLY A 55 -24.11 -13.67 -11.85
C GLY A 55 -24.85 -13.08 -10.64
N LEU A 56 -24.14 -12.79 -9.54
CA LEU A 56 -24.72 -12.22 -8.32
C LEU A 56 -24.84 -10.69 -8.39
N LEU A 57 -24.06 -10.04 -9.26
CA LEU A 57 -24.11 -8.61 -9.55
C LEU A 57 -24.08 -8.37 -11.06
N THR A 58 -24.59 -7.22 -11.49
CA THR A 58 -24.41 -6.76 -12.87
C THR A 58 -23.14 -5.90 -13.00
N PRO A 59 -22.52 -5.84 -14.20
CA PRO A 59 -21.37 -4.98 -14.45
C PRO A 59 -21.61 -3.51 -14.10
N GLU A 60 -22.83 -3.01 -14.28
CA GLU A 60 -23.22 -1.62 -13.98
C GLU A 60 -23.07 -1.32 -12.49
N VAL A 61 -23.67 -2.16 -11.64
CA VAL A 61 -23.60 -1.99 -10.17
C VAL A 61 -22.16 -2.10 -9.68
N ALA A 62 -21.39 -3.06 -10.20
CA ALA A 62 -20.00 -3.25 -9.80
C ALA A 62 -19.10 -2.07 -10.24
N SER A 63 -19.31 -1.55 -11.46
CA SER A 63 -18.55 -0.39 -11.96
C SER A 63 -18.84 0.89 -11.17
N GLU A 64 -20.09 1.13 -10.77
CA GLU A 64 -20.48 2.26 -9.93
C GLU A 64 -19.81 2.20 -8.55
N GLN A 65 -19.76 1.02 -7.92
CA GLN A 65 -19.11 0.82 -6.62
C GLN A 65 -17.59 1.10 -6.66
N LEU A 66 -16.96 0.90 -7.82
CA LEU A 66 -15.55 1.19 -8.05
C LEU A 66 -15.28 2.59 -8.57
N GLY A 67 -16.33 3.37 -8.86
CA GLY A 67 -16.20 4.72 -9.42
C GLY A 67 -15.59 4.75 -10.83
N MET A 68 -15.83 3.71 -11.63
CA MET A 68 -15.36 3.59 -13.02
C MET A 68 -16.52 3.37 -13.98
N THR A 69 -16.26 3.45 -15.29
CA THR A 69 -17.27 3.17 -16.31
C THR A 69 -17.53 1.67 -16.46
N VAL A 70 -18.72 1.33 -16.96
CA VAL A 70 -19.08 -0.07 -17.26
C VAL A 70 -18.07 -0.71 -18.21
N ALA A 71 -17.64 0.02 -19.26
CA ALA A 71 -16.67 -0.48 -20.23
C ALA A 71 -15.31 -0.79 -19.60
N GLU A 72 -14.80 0.07 -18.71
CA GLU A 72 -13.55 -0.19 -17.98
C GLU A 72 -13.68 -1.43 -17.11
N PHE A 73 -14.82 -1.61 -16.43
CA PHE A 73 -15.06 -2.80 -15.62
C PHE A 73 -15.16 -4.07 -16.47
N GLU A 74 -15.82 -4.01 -17.64
CA GLU A 74 -15.92 -5.13 -18.57
C GLU A 74 -14.56 -5.56 -19.13
N GLU A 75 -13.61 -4.64 -19.35
CA GLU A 75 -12.24 -5.00 -19.69
C GLU A 75 -11.56 -5.79 -18.55
N LEU A 76 -11.76 -5.39 -17.29
CA LEU A 76 -11.24 -6.13 -16.12
C LEU A 76 -11.80 -7.55 -16.02
N LEU A 77 -13.05 -7.77 -16.44
CA LEU A 77 -13.65 -9.11 -16.49
C LEU A 77 -12.94 -10.03 -17.50
N LYS A 78 -12.39 -9.48 -18.59
CA LYS A 78 -11.65 -10.23 -19.62
C LYS A 78 -10.24 -10.58 -19.15
N ASP A 79 -9.57 -9.66 -18.47
CA ASP A 79 -8.17 -9.83 -18.05
C ASP A 79 -8.01 -10.77 -16.86
N HIS A 80 -9.01 -10.88 -15.98
CA HIS A 80 -8.95 -11.74 -14.80
C HIS A 80 -9.12 -13.25 -15.09
N HIS A 81 -8.73 -13.76 -16.26
CA HIS A 81 -8.71 -15.20 -16.53
C HIS A 81 -7.44 -15.84 -15.94
N LYS A 82 -7.44 -16.10 -14.63
CA LYS A 82 -6.50 -17.02 -13.98
C LYS A 82 -7.19 -17.86 -12.93
#